data_AF-A0AA39MMM9-F1
#
_entry.id   AF-A0AA39MMM9-F1
#
_cell.length_a   1.000
_cell.length_b   1.000
_cell.length_c   1.000
_cell.angle_alpha   90.00
_cell.angle_beta   90.00
_cell.angle_gamma   90.00
#
_symmetry.space_group_name_H-M   'P 1'
#
loop_
_entity.id
_entity.type
_entity.pdbx_description
1 polymer ?
#
loop_
_entity_poly.entity_id
_entity_poly.type
_entity_poly.pdbx_seq_one_letter_code
_entity_poly.pdbx_strand_id
1 'polypeptide(L)'
;MTYVMRGAPGCWRWYALGGEILLYLLLVCGPPSVWLHGRIVIADCTLMVSTLQTYLSRSASCPLSFTFASRSSSSHLLLDVLVSHSERWMNVAFDMPSCLYQSLTPIHNRLPLLRSLSLKNATTLQNESIRSDLSSFQFAPRLQELTLCGSWNVIQDSFPWHQLTYFCDEGGKCTPPLDMLLSMSRLEELIYRPAAKYILTTSEVYVLPQLKRIRILSGCHLNAFLDSVSTPSVQEITLDDMCFRYETKCVTQVLQNLLTRSRTCLMTLNIDYLASGDASHLLRLFQCTPHLTTLGIRYWSSPELSKLCRALAEDL
;
A
#
# COMPACT_ATOMS: atom_id res chain seq x y z
N MET A 1 -22.29 9.56 -13.73
CA MET A 1 -22.84 8.35 -13.10
C MET A 1 -21.66 7.51 -12.65
N THR A 2 -21.32 7.57 -11.36
CA THR A 2 -20.06 7.03 -10.83
C THR A 2 -20.34 5.71 -10.13
N TYR A 3 -19.66 4.63 -10.54
CA TYR A 3 -19.77 3.32 -9.90
C TYR A 3 -18.82 3.24 -8.71
N VAL A 4 -19.37 2.97 -7.52
CA VAL A 4 -18.59 2.48 -6.38
C VAL A 4 -18.62 0.97 -6.44
N MET A 5 -17.61 0.35 -7.03
CA MET A 5 -17.41 -1.09 -6.94
C MET A 5 -16.78 -1.39 -5.58
N ARG A 6 -17.47 -2.20 -4.75
CA ARG A 6 -16.87 -2.78 -3.54
C ARG A 6 -15.74 -3.71 -3.98
N GLY A 7 -14.51 -3.23 -3.89
CA GLY A 7 -13.32 -4.09 -3.82
C GLY A 7 -13.22 -4.74 -2.44
N ALA A 8 -12.47 -5.84 -2.37
CA ALA A 8 -12.15 -6.54 -1.12
C ALA A 8 -11.65 -5.56 -0.03
N PRO A 9 -11.91 -5.83 1.27
CA PRO A 9 -11.43 -5.00 2.37
C PRO A 9 -9.91 -4.85 2.28
N GLY A 10 -9.42 -3.61 2.10
CA GLY A 10 -7.99 -3.30 2.03
C GLY A 10 -7.50 -2.74 0.69
N CYS A 11 -8.27 -2.80 -0.40
CA CYS A 11 -7.82 -2.28 -1.70
C CYS A 11 -8.76 -1.21 -2.26
N TRP A 12 -8.42 0.06 -2.03
CA TRP A 12 -9.15 1.21 -2.59
C TRP A 12 -8.55 1.58 -3.96
N ARG A 13 -9.23 1.24 -5.06
CA ARG A 13 -8.87 1.73 -6.41
C ARG A 13 -9.63 3.02 -6.72
N TRP A 14 -8.90 4.05 -7.15
CA TRP A 14 -9.44 5.35 -7.55
C TRP A 14 -9.52 5.44 -9.08
N TYR A 15 -10.66 5.88 -9.61
CA TYR A 15 -10.78 6.32 -11.00
C TYR A 15 -11.10 7.82 -10.99
N ALA A 16 -10.20 8.63 -11.54
CA ALA A 16 -10.45 10.05 -11.80
C ALA A 16 -10.97 10.18 -13.24
N LEU A 17 -12.26 10.45 -13.40
CA LEU A 17 -12.84 10.86 -14.68
C LEU A 17 -13.18 12.35 -14.60
N GLY A 18 -12.40 13.17 -15.29
CA GLY A 18 -12.76 14.53 -15.71
C GLY A 18 -12.91 15.59 -14.62
N GLY A 19 -11.90 16.47 -14.51
CA GLY A 19 -12.02 17.94 -14.43
C GLY A 19 -12.78 18.64 -13.30
N GLU A 20 -13.67 17.98 -12.54
CA GLU A 20 -14.47 18.64 -11.50
C GLU A 20 -14.26 17.97 -10.13
N ILE A 21 -13.87 18.79 -9.16
CA ILE A 21 -13.62 18.37 -7.77
C ILE A 21 -14.97 18.25 -7.06
N LEU A 22 -15.51 17.03 -7.00
CA LEU A 22 -16.72 16.72 -6.23
C LEU A 22 -16.40 16.51 -4.75
N LEU A 23 -16.94 17.39 -3.91
CA LEU A 23 -16.93 17.27 -2.46
C LEU A 23 -18.04 16.30 -2.01
N TYR A 24 -17.68 15.09 -1.56
CA TYR A 24 -18.61 14.23 -0.84
C TYR A 24 -18.35 14.34 0.65
N LEU A 25 -19.02 15.29 1.30
CA LEU A 25 -19.16 15.28 2.74
C LEU A 25 -20.33 14.33 3.07
N LEU A 26 -20.06 13.03 3.17
CA LEU A 26 -21.04 12.08 3.72
C LEU A 26 -21.11 12.29 5.23
N LEU A 27 -21.75 13.38 5.64
CA LEU A 27 -22.19 13.60 7.02
C LEU A 27 -23.43 12.76 7.24
N VAL A 28 -23.25 11.54 7.74
CA VAL A 28 -24.36 10.87 8.40
C VAL A 28 -24.52 11.56 9.75
N CYS A 29 -25.45 12.52 9.84
CA CYS A 29 -25.91 13.09 11.11
C CYS A 29 -26.71 12.03 11.88
N GLY A 30 -26.01 11.04 12.43
CA GLY A 30 -26.56 10.06 13.36
C GLY A 30 -26.26 10.43 14.82
N PRO A 31 -26.79 9.70 15.81
CA PRO A 31 -26.36 9.82 17.21
C PRO A 31 -24.86 9.48 17.34
N PRO A 32 -24.14 9.95 18.39
CA PRO A 32 -22.69 9.81 18.58
C PRO A 32 -22.10 8.41 18.31
N SER A 33 -22.92 7.36 18.45
CA SER A 33 -22.58 5.96 18.18
C SER A 33 -22.48 5.57 16.69
N VAL A 34 -22.96 6.40 15.75
CA VAL A 34 -23.02 6.09 14.29
C VAL A 34 -21.91 6.82 13.51
N TRP A 35 -21.05 7.59 14.17
CA TRP A 35 -20.02 8.45 13.56
C TRP A 35 -18.76 7.63 13.23
N LEU A 36 -18.92 6.54 12.50
CA LEU A 36 -17.84 5.56 12.40
C LEU A 36 -16.88 5.80 11.24
N HIS A 37 -17.30 6.39 10.12
CA HIS A 37 -16.40 6.63 8.97
C HIS A 37 -16.83 7.85 8.14
N GLY A 38 -16.27 9.02 8.44
CA GLY A 38 -16.41 10.22 7.61
C GLY A 38 -15.26 10.31 6.60
N ARG A 39 -15.54 10.44 5.31
CA ARG A 39 -14.51 10.79 4.32
C ARG A 39 -14.64 12.27 4.04
N ILE A 40 -13.63 13.06 4.46
CA ILE A 40 -13.62 14.51 4.24
C ILE A 40 -12.58 14.82 3.15
N VAL A 41 -12.98 14.73 1.87
CA VAL A 41 -12.14 15.28 0.79
C VAL A 41 -12.35 16.79 0.81
N ILE A 42 -11.31 17.59 1.01
CA ILE A 42 -11.42 19.04 1.17
C ILE A 42 -10.92 19.74 -0.10
N ALA A 43 -11.66 20.75 -0.56
CA ALA A 43 -11.20 21.68 -1.60
C ALA A 43 -11.31 23.10 -1.05
N ASP A 44 -10.32 23.94 -1.36
CA ASP A 44 -10.03 25.22 -0.70
C ASP A 44 -11.25 26.15 -0.59
N CYS A 45 -11.76 26.39 0.63
CA CYS A 45 -12.87 27.31 0.92
C CYS A 45 -12.90 27.71 2.41
N THR A 46 -12.97 29.01 2.72
CA THR A 46 -13.06 29.54 4.10
C THR A 46 -14.33 29.12 4.84
N LEU A 47 -15.46 29.01 4.14
CA LEU A 47 -16.74 28.49 4.65
C LEU A 47 -16.65 27.06 5.21
N MET A 48 -15.64 26.29 4.77
CA MET A 48 -15.44 24.93 5.27
C MET A 48 -14.78 24.89 6.65
N VAL A 49 -14.04 25.94 7.05
CA VAL A 49 -13.32 25.96 8.33
C VAL A 49 -14.30 25.98 9.50
N SER A 50 -15.28 26.89 9.47
CA SER A 50 -16.30 26.98 10.52
C SER A 50 -17.19 25.74 10.60
N THR A 51 -17.52 25.16 9.45
CA THR A 51 -18.27 23.90 9.36
C THR A 51 -17.48 22.74 9.96
N LEU A 52 -16.20 22.62 9.61
CA LEU A 52 -15.30 21.59 10.16
C LEU A 52 -15.13 21.77 11.68
N GLN A 53 -14.89 22.98 12.16
CA GLN A 53 -14.79 23.27 13.60
C GLN A 53 -16.07 22.91 14.35
N THR A 54 -17.24 23.23 13.79
CA THR A 54 -18.54 22.88 14.36
C THR A 54 -18.73 21.35 14.40
N TYR A 55 -18.27 20.64 13.38
CA TYR A 55 -18.31 19.18 13.35
C TYR A 55 -17.36 18.58 14.40
N LEU A 56 -16.13 19.09 14.49
CA LEU A 56 -15.11 18.60 15.42
C LEU A 56 -15.48 18.86 16.89
N SER A 57 -16.16 19.98 17.16
CA SER A 57 -16.69 20.27 18.50
C SER A 57 -17.86 19.36 18.87
N ARG A 58 -18.78 19.09 17.93
CA ARG A 58 -19.92 18.19 18.16
C ARG A 58 -19.53 16.71 18.29
N SER A 59 -18.48 16.29 17.60
CA SER A 59 -17.95 14.92 17.70
C SER A 59 -17.15 14.68 18.99
N ALA A 60 -16.98 15.69 19.84
CA ALA A 60 -16.40 15.59 21.19
C ALA A 60 -15.08 14.82 21.23
N SER A 61 -15.02 13.68 21.92
CA SER A 61 -13.84 12.83 22.08
C SER A 61 -13.81 11.63 21.13
N CYS A 62 -14.70 11.57 20.14
CA CYS A 62 -14.75 10.43 19.22
C CYS A 62 -13.47 10.35 18.37
N PRO A 63 -12.94 9.13 18.12
CA PRO A 63 -11.84 8.94 17.18
C PRO A 63 -12.17 9.51 15.80
N LEU A 64 -11.17 10.07 15.14
CA LEU A 64 -11.29 10.74 13.85
C LEU A 64 -10.65 9.88 12.76
N SER A 65 -11.41 9.64 11.69
CA SER A 65 -10.91 9.08 10.44
C SER A 65 -11.24 10.02 9.30
N PHE A 66 -10.28 10.31 8.42
CA PHE A 66 -10.48 11.23 7.29
C PHE A 66 -9.42 11.04 6.19
N THR A 67 -9.68 11.65 5.03
CA THR A 67 -8.74 11.72 3.90
C THR A 67 -8.58 13.16 3.46
N PHE A 68 -7.53 13.83 3.89
CA PHE A 68 -7.22 15.18 3.44
C PHE A 68 -6.53 15.12 2.09
N ALA A 69 -7.03 15.89 1.12
CA ALA A 69 -6.40 16.03 -0.18
C ALA A 69 -6.23 17.50 -0.53
N SER A 70 -5.08 17.88 -1.05
CA SER A 70 -4.82 19.23 -1.57
C SER A 70 -3.99 19.13 -2.83
N ARG A 71 -4.23 20.03 -3.79
CA ARG A 71 -3.34 20.24 -4.94
C ARG A 71 -2.58 21.57 -4.83
N SER A 72 -2.95 22.42 -3.88
CA SER A 72 -2.26 23.68 -3.60
C SER A 72 -1.07 23.45 -2.67
N SER A 73 0.01 24.19 -2.89
CA SER A 73 1.19 24.25 -2.04
C SER A 73 1.08 25.30 -0.91
N SER A 74 -0.01 26.08 -0.88
CA SER A 74 -0.25 27.08 0.15
C SER A 74 -0.71 26.48 1.48
N SER A 75 -0.37 27.15 2.59
CA SER A 75 -0.87 26.81 3.93
C SER A 75 -2.39 26.66 3.92
N HIS A 76 -2.90 25.58 4.52
CA HIS A 76 -4.30 25.25 4.48
C HIS A 76 -4.89 25.31 5.89
N LEU A 77 -5.70 26.33 6.18
CA LEU A 77 -6.35 26.49 7.49
C LEU A 77 -7.13 25.24 7.95
N LEU A 78 -7.63 24.46 7.00
CA LEU A 78 -8.32 23.19 7.27
C LEU A 78 -7.36 22.11 7.78
N LEU A 79 -6.15 22.05 7.24
CA LEU A 79 -5.10 21.17 7.76
C LEU A 79 -4.72 21.57 9.18
N ASP A 80 -4.58 22.87 9.46
CA ASP A 80 -4.25 23.37 10.80
C ASP A 80 -5.33 22.99 11.82
N VAL A 81 -6.61 23.12 11.45
CA VAL A 81 -7.73 22.65 12.28
C VAL A 81 -7.63 21.15 12.51
N LEU A 82 -7.40 20.32 11.48
CA LEU A 82 -7.26 18.87 11.67
C LEU A 82 -6.08 18.51 12.58
N VAL A 83 -4.92 19.16 12.40
CA VAL A 83 -3.69 18.98 13.19
C VAL A 83 -3.92 19.30 14.65
N SER A 84 -4.73 20.31 14.97
CA SER A 84 -5.08 20.66 16.35
C SER A 84 -5.80 19.54 17.10
N HIS A 85 -6.49 18.64 16.37
CA HIS A 85 -7.21 17.47 16.88
C HIS A 85 -6.47 16.14 16.64
N SER A 86 -5.15 16.16 16.44
CA SER A 86 -4.31 14.97 16.18
C SER A 86 -4.44 13.84 17.19
N GLU A 87 -4.70 14.15 18.46
CA GLU A 87 -4.85 13.15 19.53
C GLU A 87 -5.99 12.15 19.28
N ARG A 88 -6.96 12.54 18.46
CA ARG A 88 -8.12 11.73 18.11
C ARG A 88 -7.93 10.93 16.82
N TRP A 89 -6.86 11.14 16.07
CA TRP A 89 -6.66 10.52 14.77
C TRP A 89 -6.54 9.00 14.90
N MET A 90 -7.30 8.27 14.08
CA MET A 90 -7.32 6.81 14.04
C MET A 90 -6.94 6.26 12.67
N ASN A 91 -7.62 6.69 11.60
CA ASN A 91 -7.32 6.28 10.23
C ASN A 91 -7.22 7.52 9.35
N VAL A 92 -6.02 7.90 8.96
CA VAL A 92 -5.75 9.18 8.30
C VAL A 92 -5.06 8.95 6.97
N ALA A 93 -5.55 9.62 5.93
CA ALA A 93 -4.89 9.67 4.63
C ALA A 93 -4.63 11.12 4.22
N PHE A 94 -3.43 11.39 3.72
CA PHE A 94 -3.02 12.65 3.13
C PHE A 94 -2.67 12.43 1.66
N ASP A 95 -3.29 13.19 0.75
CA ASP A 95 -2.91 13.30 -0.67
C ASP A 95 -2.63 14.77 -0.98
N MET A 96 -1.43 15.23 -0.66
CA MET A 96 -1.06 16.65 -0.71
C MET A 96 0.40 16.84 -1.15
N PRO A 97 0.80 18.04 -1.61
CA PRO A 97 2.19 18.29 -1.97
C PRO A 97 3.13 18.11 -0.78
N SER A 98 4.35 17.64 -1.03
CA SER A 98 5.38 17.38 0.00
C SER A 98 5.65 18.57 0.93
N CYS A 99 5.57 19.81 0.43
CA CYS A 99 5.78 21.02 1.24
C CYS A 99 4.77 21.16 2.39
N LEU A 100 3.54 20.66 2.26
CA LEU A 100 2.52 20.76 3.31
C LEU A 100 2.75 19.79 4.47
N TYR A 101 3.62 18.79 4.32
CA TYR A 101 3.92 17.86 5.41
C TYR A 101 4.67 18.53 6.56
N GLN A 102 5.32 19.67 6.34
CA GLN A 102 5.91 20.46 7.43
C GLN A 102 4.86 20.98 8.40
N SER A 103 3.63 21.25 7.93
CA SER A 103 2.49 21.62 8.78
C SER A 103 2.05 20.50 9.73
N LEU A 104 2.54 19.27 9.52
CA LEU A 104 2.27 18.15 10.43
C LEU A 104 3.22 18.09 11.62
N THR A 105 4.31 18.87 11.65
CA THR A 105 5.26 18.91 12.79
C THR A 105 4.59 18.99 14.18
N PRO A 106 3.51 19.77 14.38
CA PRO A 106 2.85 19.87 15.68
C PRO A 106 2.15 18.60 16.19
N ILE A 107 2.01 17.55 15.36
CA ILE A 107 1.40 16.27 15.80
C ILE A 107 2.39 15.36 16.52
N HIS A 108 3.68 15.72 16.57
CA HIS A 108 4.70 14.94 17.26
C HIS A 108 4.27 14.67 18.72
N ASN A 109 4.35 13.40 19.14
CA ASN A 109 3.84 12.92 20.44
C ASN A 109 2.32 13.05 20.67
N ARG A 110 1.51 13.36 19.64
CA ARG A 110 0.06 13.58 19.75
C ARG A 110 -0.75 12.58 18.94
N LEU A 111 -0.25 11.35 18.74
CA LEU A 111 -0.90 10.31 17.93
C LEU A 111 -1.20 9.02 18.72
N PRO A 112 -1.85 9.08 19.91
CA PRO A 112 -2.07 7.91 20.75
C PRO A 112 -3.06 6.89 20.16
N LEU A 113 -3.93 7.32 19.23
CA LEU A 113 -4.98 6.49 18.64
C LEU A 113 -4.71 6.09 17.18
N LEU A 114 -3.65 6.61 16.55
CA LEU A 114 -3.40 6.42 15.12
C LEU A 114 -3.10 4.95 14.84
N ARG A 115 -3.93 4.32 14.01
CA ARG A 115 -3.83 2.91 13.58
C ARG A 115 -3.43 2.76 12.12
N SER A 116 -3.97 3.61 11.25
CA SER A 116 -3.73 3.56 9.80
C SER A 116 -3.31 4.92 9.28
N LEU A 117 -2.22 4.97 8.53
CA LEU A 117 -1.67 6.17 7.91
C LEU A 117 -1.39 5.94 6.43
N SER A 118 -1.91 6.82 5.57
CA SER A 118 -1.59 6.86 4.15
C SER A 118 -1.03 8.22 3.77
N LEU A 119 0.18 8.25 3.20
CA LEU A 119 0.85 9.45 2.73
C LEU A 119 1.06 9.36 1.22
N LYS A 120 0.35 10.20 0.48
CA LYS A 120 0.48 10.36 -0.96
C LYS A 120 1.03 11.73 -1.27
N ASN A 121 2.08 11.76 -2.08
CA ASN A 121 2.66 13.00 -2.59
C ASN A 121 1.95 13.39 -3.88
N ALA A 122 1.15 14.45 -3.82
CA ALA A 122 0.39 14.98 -4.94
C ALA A 122 1.25 15.64 -6.03
N THR A 123 2.50 16.00 -5.72
CA THR A 123 3.32 16.81 -6.62
C THR A 123 3.76 15.98 -7.83
N THR A 124 3.33 16.40 -9.02
CA THR A 124 3.68 15.75 -10.31
C THR A 124 5.09 16.09 -10.79
N LEU A 125 5.71 17.13 -10.22
CA LEU A 125 7.02 17.61 -10.61
C LEU A 125 8.11 16.77 -9.93
N GLN A 126 8.72 15.89 -10.71
CA GLN A 126 9.66 14.85 -10.27
C GLN A 126 10.97 15.37 -9.66
N ASN A 127 11.20 16.69 -9.65
CA ASN A 127 12.53 17.27 -9.39
C ASN A 127 12.66 17.98 -8.04
N GLU A 128 11.58 18.16 -7.28
CA GLU A 128 11.71 18.78 -5.96
C GLU A 128 12.06 17.73 -4.90
N SER A 129 13.36 17.64 -4.64
CA SER A 129 13.98 16.86 -3.57
C SER A 129 13.64 17.37 -2.15
N ILE A 130 12.50 18.05 -1.98
CA ILE A 130 12.07 18.51 -0.65
C ILE A 130 11.86 17.27 0.20
N ARG A 131 12.82 17.06 1.10
CA ARG A 131 12.79 16.02 2.13
C ARG A 131 11.76 16.46 3.15
N SER A 132 10.52 15.99 2.99
CA SER A 132 9.54 16.05 4.08
C SER A 132 10.06 15.18 5.21
N ASP A 133 10.32 15.78 6.37
CA ASP A 133 10.59 15.03 7.59
C ASP A 133 9.29 14.37 8.05
N LEU A 134 9.31 13.04 8.18
CA LEU A 134 8.20 12.23 8.64
C LEU A 134 8.36 11.80 10.11
N SER A 135 9.37 12.31 10.83
CA SER A 135 9.63 12.04 12.25
C SER A 135 8.45 12.37 13.18
N SER A 136 7.51 13.21 12.72
CA SER A 136 6.28 13.53 13.46
C SER A 136 5.41 12.31 13.76
N PHE A 137 5.55 11.23 12.99
CA PHE A 137 4.81 9.98 13.15
C PHE A 137 5.56 8.91 13.98
N GLN A 138 6.77 9.20 14.46
CA GLN A 138 7.60 8.22 15.17
C GLN A 138 6.94 7.71 16.47
N PHE A 139 6.18 8.58 17.14
CA PHE A 139 5.53 8.29 18.42
C PHE A 139 4.02 8.00 18.25
N ALA A 140 3.70 7.06 17.36
CA ALA A 140 2.35 6.56 17.13
C ALA A 140 2.21 5.10 17.63
N PRO A 141 2.02 4.86 18.94
CA PRO A 141 2.16 3.52 19.56
C PRO A 141 1.10 2.48 19.13
N ARG A 142 0.13 2.87 18.29
CA ARG A 142 -0.92 2.00 17.78
C ARG A 142 -0.90 1.86 16.26
N LEU A 143 0.06 2.48 15.57
CA LEU A 143 0.17 2.44 14.12
C LEU A 143 0.47 1.01 13.65
N GLN A 144 -0.43 0.45 12.87
CA GLN A 144 -0.39 -0.92 12.35
C GLN A 144 -0.31 -0.95 10.83
N GLU A 145 -0.88 0.06 10.16
CA GLU A 145 -0.96 0.11 8.70
C GLU A 145 -0.30 1.39 8.18
N LEU A 146 0.65 1.22 7.27
CA LEU A 146 1.34 2.33 6.63
C LEU A 146 1.31 2.18 5.11
N THR A 147 0.81 3.22 4.43
CA THR A 147 0.85 3.33 2.96
C THR A 147 1.63 4.56 2.57
N LEU A 148 2.63 4.36 1.72
CA LEU A 148 3.50 5.40 1.18
C LEU A 148 3.37 5.40 -0.35
N CYS A 149 2.95 6.53 -0.91
CA CYS A 149 2.87 6.74 -2.35
C CYS A 149 3.60 8.03 -2.73
N GLY A 150 4.63 7.93 -3.55
CA GLY A 150 5.46 9.06 -3.95
C GLY A 150 6.94 8.79 -3.71
N SER A 151 7.72 9.86 -3.53
CA SER A 151 9.12 9.82 -3.13
C SER A 151 9.23 10.34 -1.70
N TRP A 152 9.49 9.46 -0.73
CA TRP A 152 9.69 9.82 0.67
C TRP A 152 11.11 9.47 1.10
N ASN A 153 11.75 10.37 1.85
CA ASN A 153 13.01 10.07 2.51
C ASN A 153 12.71 9.45 3.86
N VAL A 154 12.52 8.13 3.87
CA VAL A 154 12.15 7.38 5.06
C VAL A 154 13.42 6.97 5.80
N ILE A 155 13.58 7.41 7.05
CA ILE A 155 14.66 6.99 7.93
C ILE A 155 14.14 5.97 8.95
N GLN A 156 15.05 5.23 9.60
CA GLN A 156 14.70 4.19 10.57
C GLN A 156 13.80 4.69 11.70
N ASP A 157 13.93 5.96 12.09
CA ASP A 157 13.17 6.54 13.19
C ASP A 157 11.89 7.28 12.74
N SER A 158 11.55 7.29 11.45
CA SER A 158 10.34 8.01 10.98
C SER A 158 9.02 7.41 11.49
N PHE A 159 9.00 6.11 11.74
CA PHE A 159 7.79 5.36 12.11
C PHE A 159 8.13 4.25 13.11
N PRO A 160 7.15 3.80 13.92
CA PRO A 160 7.30 2.64 14.78
C PRO A 160 7.18 1.33 13.96
N TRP A 161 8.20 1.01 13.17
CA TRP A 161 8.17 -0.12 12.21
C TRP A 161 7.82 -1.48 12.80
N HIS A 162 8.29 -1.76 14.02
CA HIS A 162 8.19 -3.07 14.67
C HIS A 162 6.76 -3.53 14.96
N GLN A 163 5.80 -2.61 15.01
CA GLN A 163 4.39 -2.89 15.28
C GLN A 163 3.52 -2.92 14.02
N LEU A 164 4.09 -2.61 12.83
CA LEU A 164 3.33 -2.65 11.58
C LEU A 164 2.94 -4.08 11.20
N THR A 165 1.69 -4.25 10.81
CA THR A 165 1.12 -5.49 10.27
C THR A 165 0.86 -5.37 8.77
N TYR A 166 0.74 -4.16 8.25
CA TYR A 166 0.54 -3.86 6.83
C TYR A 166 1.49 -2.74 6.39
N PHE A 167 2.22 -2.97 5.30
CA PHE A 167 3.05 -1.96 4.67
C PHE A 167 2.83 -1.93 3.16
N CYS A 168 2.68 -0.73 2.60
CA CYS A 168 2.50 -0.51 1.18
C CYS A 168 3.40 0.62 0.66
N ASP A 169 4.27 0.32 -0.31
CA ASP A 169 5.02 1.31 -1.10
C ASP A 169 4.55 1.25 -2.57
N GLU A 170 3.55 2.06 -2.91
CA GLU A 170 3.01 2.15 -4.27
C GLU A 170 3.96 2.86 -5.23
N GLY A 171 4.89 3.67 -4.70
CA GLY A 171 5.79 4.50 -5.49
C GLY A 171 7.04 3.74 -5.97
N GLY A 172 7.54 2.83 -5.15
CA GLY A 172 8.86 2.20 -5.33
C GLY A 172 10.02 3.17 -5.19
N LYS A 173 9.77 4.34 -4.61
CA LYS A 173 10.79 5.36 -4.31
C LYS A 173 10.98 5.57 -2.82
N CYS A 174 10.05 5.03 -2.02
CA CYS A 174 10.08 5.05 -0.56
C CYS A 174 10.59 3.73 -0.01
N THR A 175 11.06 2.88 -0.91
CA THR A 175 11.37 1.49 -0.68
C THR A 175 12.41 1.42 0.42
N PRO A 176 11.99 0.98 1.62
CA PRO A 176 12.93 0.85 2.71
C PRO A 176 14.00 -0.16 2.28
N PRO A 177 15.26 0.04 2.67
CA PRO A 177 16.24 -1.02 2.46
C PRO A 177 15.75 -2.31 3.17
N LEU A 178 16.15 -3.47 2.62
CA LEU A 178 15.64 -4.79 3.03
C LEU A 178 15.80 -5.05 4.54
N ASP A 179 16.85 -4.51 5.14
CA ASP A 179 17.11 -4.51 6.58
C ASP A 179 16.00 -3.82 7.39
N MET A 180 15.39 -2.75 6.88
CA MET A 180 14.25 -2.11 7.54
C MET A 180 12.98 -2.97 7.43
N LEU A 181 12.80 -3.81 6.40
CA LEU A 181 11.70 -4.80 6.40
C LEU A 181 11.85 -5.81 7.55
N LEU A 182 13.08 -6.16 7.94
CA LEU A 182 13.33 -7.03 9.11
C LEU A 182 12.89 -6.39 10.42
N SER A 183 12.92 -5.05 10.50
CA SER A 183 12.42 -4.35 11.68
C SER A 183 10.91 -4.54 11.86
N MET A 184 10.16 -4.87 10.80
CA MET A 184 8.71 -5.08 10.80
C MET A 184 8.34 -6.52 11.21
N SER A 185 8.72 -6.92 12.43
CA SER A 185 8.56 -8.31 12.92
C SER A 185 7.13 -8.87 12.92
N ARG A 186 6.11 -8.02 12.83
CA ARG A 186 4.68 -8.37 12.81
C ARG A 186 4.03 -8.23 11.43
N LEU A 187 4.81 -7.97 10.38
CA LEU A 187 4.31 -7.71 9.04
C LEU A 187 3.57 -8.93 8.49
N GLU A 188 2.27 -8.79 8.26
CA GLU A 188 1.41 -9.84 7.69
C GLU A 188 1.11 -9.61 6.21
N GLU A 189 1.09 -8.35 5.78
CA GLU A 189 0.81 -7.96 4.40
C GLU A 189 1.80 -6.92 3.90
N LEU A 190 2.37 -7.20 2.73
CA LEU A 190 3.36 -6.37 2.07
C LEU A 190 2.93 -6.07 0.64
N ILE A 191 2.74 -4.80 0.31
CA ILE A 191 2.65 -4.30 -1.06
C ILE A 191 3.93 -3.54 -1.39
N TYR A 192 4.70 -4.04 -2.33
CA TYR A 192 6.08 -3.60 -2.51
C TYR A 192 6.47 -3.47 -3.97
N ARG A 193 7.15 -2.38 -4.31
CA ARG A 193 7.81 -2.19 -5.61
C ARG A 193 9.33 -2.24 -5.43
N PRO A 194 10.01 -3.33 -5.81
CA PRO A 194 11.46 -3.43 -5.70
C PRO A 194 12.18 -2.34 -6.51
N ALA A 195 13.12 -1.64 -5.88
CA ALA A 195 13.89 -0.55 -6.49
C ALA A 195 15.39 -0.88 -6.57
N ALA A 196 16.03 -0.49 -7.69
CA ALA A 196 17.44 -0.78 -8.00
C ALA A 196 18.42 -0.44 -6.89
N LYS A 197 18.17 0.71 -6.25
CA LYS A 197 19.08 1.35 -5.31
C LYS A 197 19.27 0.56 -4.02
N TYR A 198 18.34 -0.33 -3.68
CA TYR A 198 18.28 -0.98 -2.37
C TYR A 198 18.38 -2.50 -2.43
N ILE A 199 18.66 -3.05 -3.61
CA ILE A 199 18.96 -4.47 -3.72
C ILE A 199 20.37 -4.65 -3.24
N LEU A 200 20.45 -5.22 -2.05
CA LEU A 200 21.70 -5.61 -1.44
C LEU A 200 22.33 -6.69 -2.33
N THR A 201 23.59 -6.49 -2.71
CA THR A 201 24.43 -7.53 -3.32
C THR A 201 24.79 -8.64 -2.32
N THR A 202 24.19 -8.60 -1.13
CA THR A 202 24.45 -9.54 -0.04
C THR A 202 23.86 -10.89 -0.39
N SER A 203 24.64 -11.95 -0.16
CA SER A 203 24.19 -13.35 -0.30
C SER A 203 23.26 -13.81 0.84
N GLU A 204 22.90 -12.91 1.77
CA GLU A 204 22.05 -13.23 2.91
C GLU A 204 20.58 -13.32 2.52
N VAL A 205 19.89 -14.29 3.14
CA VAL A 205 18.45 -14.51 2.97
C VAL A 205 17.72 -13.91 4.17
N TYR A 206 16.85 -12.94 3.91
CA TYR A 206 16.00 -12.26 4.87
C TYR A 206 14.73 -13.07 5.14
N VAL A 207 14.49 -13.45 6.40
CA VAL A 207 13.30 -14.22 6.78
C VAL A 207 12.19 -13.28 7.25
N LEU A 208 11.02 -13.35 6.63
CA LEU A 208 9.81 -12.60 6.99
C LEU A 208 8.75 -13.59 7.53
N PRO A 209 8.83 -13.97 8.83
CA PRO A 209 8.15 -15.15 9.34
C PRO A 209 6.62 -14.99 9.48
N GLN A 210 6.12 -13.77 9.64
CA GLN A 210 4.68 -13.50 9.82
C GLN A 210 3.97 -13.11 8.52
N LEU A 211 4.71 -12.99 7.42
CA LEU A 211 4.18 -12.47 6.16
C LEU A 211 3.27 -13.49 5.49
N LYS A 212 1.98 -13.17 5.40
CA LYS A 212 0.92 -14.02 4.85
C LYS A 212 0.55 -13.63 3.42
N ARG A 213 0.57 -12.33 3.11
CA ARG A 213 0.16 -11.78 1.82
C ARG A 213 1.24 -10.90 1.24
N ILE A 214 1.64 -11.17 0.01
CA ILE A 214 2.64 -10.39 -0.71
C ILE A 214 2.06 -9.95 -2.04
N ARG A 215 2.05 -8.64 -2.28
CA ARG A 215 1.74 -8.06 -3.58
C ARG A 215 2.96 -7.33 -4.10
N ILE A 216 3.54 -7.85 -5.17
CA ILE A 216 4.71 -7.24 -5.80
C ILE A 216 4.25 -6.43 -6.99
N LEU A 217 4.44 -5.12 -6.86
CA LEU A 217 4.23 -4.16 -7.93
C LEU A 217 5.42 -4.21 -8.87
N SER A 218 5.17 -3.94 -10.16
CA SER A 218 6.23 -3.93 -11.16
C SER A 218 7.43 -3.08 -10.79
N GLY A 219 8.60 -3.70 -10.96
CA GLY A 219 9.92 -3.10 -10.89
C GLY A 219 10.94 -4.00 -11.59
N CYS A 220 12.07 -3.44 -12.00
CA CYS A 220 13.13 -4.14 -12.74
C CYS A 220 13.93 -5.15 -11.92
N HIS A 221 13.53 -5.42 -10.67
CA HIS A 221 14.32 -6.19 -9.70
C HIS A 221 13.51 -7.17 -8.85
N LEU A 222 12.40 -7.64 -9.40
CA LEU A 222 11.62 -8.70 -8.80
C LEU A 222 12.50 -9.88 -8.36
N ASN A 223 13.40 -10.32 -9.24
CA ASN A 223 14.25 -11.50 -9.01
C ASN A 223 15.14 -11.33 -7.78
N ALA A 224 15.86 -10.20 -7.71
CA ALA A 224 16.79 -9.98 -6.61
C ALA A 224 16.08 -9.80 -5.27
N PHE A 225 14.91 -9.17 -5.25
CA PHE A 225 14.07 -9.13 -4.05
C PHE A 225 13.61 -10.54 -3.65
N LEU A 226 13.02 -11.28 -4.58
CA LEU A 226 12.49 -12.60 -4.29
C LEU A 226 13.57 -13.60 -3.90
N ASP A 227 14.77 -13.55 -4.48
CA ASP A 227 15.90 -14.42 -4.14
C ASP A 227 16.50 -14.09 -2.77
N SER A 228 16.39 -12.84 -2.32
CA SER A 228 16.90 -12.40 -1.02
C SER A 228 15.92 -12.62 0.13
N VAL A 229 14.68 -13.07 -0.10
CA VAL A 229 13.70 -13.27 0.98
C VAL A 229 13.27 -14.73 1.16
N SER A 230 12.91 -15.09 2.38
CA SER A 230 12.23 -16.35 2.76
C SER A 230 10.97 -15.99 3.54
N THR A 231 9.83 -16.53 3.12
CA THR A 231 8.51 -16.13 3.60
C THR A 231 7.70 -17.38 3.97
N PRO A 232 8.03 -18.05 5.10
CA PRO A 232 7.53 -19.38 5.41
C PRO A 232 6.02 -19.45 5.68
N SER A 233 5.38 -18.31 5.96
CA SER A 233 3.94 -18.22 6.25
C SER A 233 3.12 -17.67 5.07
N VAL A 234 3.72 -17.46 3.90
CA VAL A 234 3.02 -16.80 2.79
C VAL A 234 1.96 -17.71 2.16
N GLN A 235 0.73 -17.23 2.14
CA GLN A 235 -0.43 -17.95 1.61
C GLN A 235 -0.93 -17.33 0.31
N GLU A 236 -0.70 -16.02 0.11
CA GLU A 236 -1.14 -15.29 -1.08
C GLU A 236 0.01 -14.50 -1.69
N ILE A 237 0.21 -14.72 -2.99
CA ILE A 237 1.15 -13.94 -3.81
C ILE A 237 0.37 -13.29 -4.96
N THR A 238 0.51 -11.98 -5.10
CA THR A 238 -0.02 -11.20 -6.22
C THR A 238 1.12 -10.53 -6.96
N LEU A 239 1.18 -10.72 -8.28
CA LEU A 239 2.19 -10.14 -9.16
C LEU A 239 1.50 -9.23 -10.17
N ASP A 240 1.70 -7.92 -10.03
CA ASP A 240 1.02 -6.90 -10.84
C ASP A 240 1.65 -6.71 -12.24
N ASP A 241 0.79 -6.24 -13.16
CA ASP A 241 0.82 -6.21 -14.65
C ASP A 241 2.18 -5.94 -15.36
N MET A 242 3.10 -5.24 -14.71
CA MET A 242 4.34 -4.80 -15.36
C MET A 242 5.58 -5.60 -14.89
N CYS A 243 5.43 -6.61 -14.03
CA CYS A 243 6.52 -7.52 -13.64
C CYS A 243 7.01 -8.39 -14.81
N PHE A 244 6.14 -8.66 -15.80
CA PHE A 244 6.36 -9.69 -16.82
C PHE A 244 6.67 -9.16 -18.21
N ARG A 245 6.82 -7.84 -18.38
CA ARG A 245 7.29 -7.28 -19.66
C ARG A 245 8.73 -7.65 -20.00
N TYR A 246 9.49 -8.20 -19.06
CA TYR A 246 10.94 -8.42 -19.16
C TYR A 246 11.37 -9.87 -18.88
N GLU A 247 10.73 -10.87 -19.49
CA GLU A 247 11.07 -12.31 -19.44
C GLU A 247 10.33 -13.15 -18.37
N THR A 248 9.20 -13.73 -18.78
CA THR A 248 8.37 -14.67 -18.01
C THR A 248 9.11 -15.91 -17.49
N LYS A 249 10.11 -16.41 -18.24
CA LYS A 249 10.91 -17.58 -17.85
C LYS A 249 11.63 -17.35 -16.52
N CYS A 250 12.10 -16.12 -16.29
CA CYS A 250 12.83 -15.79 -15.08
C CYS A 250 11.92 -15.76 -13.86
N VAL A 251 10.70 -15.23 -14.00
CA VAL A 251 9.78 -15.05 -12.86
C VAL A 251 9.30 -16.39 -12.29
N THR A 252 8.96 -17.35 -13.15
CA THR A 252 8.51 -18.67 -12.67
C THR A 252 9.60 -19.41 -11.92
N GLN A 253 10.84 -19.37 -12.42
CA GLN A 253 12.00 -19.95 -11.72
C GLN A 253 12.24 -19.27 -10.36
N VAL A 254 12.16 -17.94 -10.30
CA VAL A 254 12.36 -17.20 -9.06
C VAL A 254 11.26 -17.49 -8.05
N LEU A 255 10.00 -17.60 -8.48
CA LEU A 255 8.92 -18.02 -7.59
C LEU A 255 9.13 -19.44 -7.08
N GLN A 256 9.55 -20.37 -7.95
CA GLN A 256 9.90 -21.72 -7.52
C GLN A 256 11.02 -21.72 -6.48
N ASN A 257 12.06 -20.90 -6.68
CA ASN A 257 13.14 -20.73 -5.71
C ASN A 257 12.61 -20.21 -4.38
N LEU A 258 11.76 -19.17 -4.40
CA LEU A 258 11.11 -18.63 -3.20
C LEU A 258 10.30 -19.69 -2.48
N LEU A 259 9.43 -20.42 -3.19
CA LEU A 259 8.55 -21.44 -2.63
C LEU A 259 9.35 -22.59 -2.02
N THR A 260 10.37 -23.08 -2.73
CA THR A 260 11.26 -24.15 -2.27
C THR A 260 12.04 -23.72 -1.02
N ARG A 261 12.59 -22.49 -1.02
CA ARG A 261 13.34 -21.94 0.10
C ARG A 261 12.46 -21.65 1.31
N SER A 262 11.23 -21.19 1.09
CA SER A 262 10.29 -20.82 2.15
C SER A 262 9.54 -22.02 2.71
N ARG A 263 9.50 -23.15 1.99
CA ARG A 263 8.71 -24.34 2.34
C ARG A 263 7.24 -24.00 2.66
N THR A 264 6.69 -23.06 1.90
CA THR A 264 5.37 -22.49 2.16
C THR A 264 4.25 -23.25 1.45
N CYS A 265 3.03 -23.14 1.97
CA CYS A 265 1.81 -23.66 1.35
C CYS A 265 1.05 -22.52 0.67
N LEU A 266 1.43 -22.19 -0.57
CA LEU A 266 0.74 -21.16 -1.34
C LEU A 266 -0.69 -21.61 -1.68
N MET A 267 -1.69 -20.82 -1.29
CA MET A 267 -3.11 -21.08 -1.53
C MET A 267 -3.69 -20.21 -2.64
N THR A 268 -3.22 -18.96 -2.74
CA THR A 268 -3.69 -17.99 -3.72
C THR A 268 -2.52 -17.43 -4.52
N LEU A 269 -2.64 -17.49 -5.85
CA LEU A 269 -1.69 -16.90 -6.78
C LEU A 269 -2.45 -16.01 -7.76
N ASN A 270 -2.17 -14.72 -7.74
CA ASN A 270 -2.71 -13.75 -8.68
C ASN A 270 -1.61 -13.27 -9.62
N ILE A 271 -1.81 -13.40 -10.93
CA ILE A 271 -0.86 -12.98 -11.96
C ILE A 271 -1.60 -12.08 -12.95
N ASP A 272 -1.16 -10.83 -13.06
CA ASP A 272 -1.83 -9.87 -13.94
C ASP A 272 -1.44 -10.00 -15.42
N TYR A 273 -0.26 -10.50 -15.80
CA TYR A 273 0.11 -10.64 -17.23
C TYR A 273 1.25 -11.65 -17.43
N LEU A 274 1.21 -12.51 -18.46
CA LEU A 274 2.37 -13.27 -18.92
C LEU A 274 2.61 -12.96 -20.39
N ALA A 275 3.71 -12.27 -20.69
CA ALA A 275 4.00 -11.78 -22.05
C ALA A 275 4.27 -12.89 -23.09
N SER A 276 4.58 -14.12 -22.68
CA SER A 276 5.22 -15.10 -23.58
C SER A 276 4.31 -16.15 -24.18
N GLY A 277 3.01 -16.18 -23.86
CA GLY A 277 2.06 -17.18 -24.40
C GLY A 277 2.42 -18.65 -24.18
N ASP A 278 3.43 -18.92 -23.35
CA ASP A 278 3.94 -20.25 -23.02
C ASP A 278 3.52 -20.62 -21.59
N ALA A 279 2.47 -21.43 -21.52
CA ALA A 279 1.89 -21.90 -20.26
C ALA A 279 2.77 -22.93 -19.53
N SER A 280 3.77 -23.52 -20.19
CA SER A 280 4.57 -24.62 -19.61
C SER A 280 5.29 -24.21 -18.31
N HIS A 281 5.70 -22.95 -18.23
CA HIS A 281 6.34 -22.38 -17.04
C HIS A 281 5.39 -22.29 -15.84
N LEU A 282 4.10 -22.04 -16.07
CA LEU A 282 3.10 -22.06 -15.00
C LEU A 282 2.76 -23.47 -14.54
N LEU A 283 2.70 -24.44 -15.45
CA LEU A 283 2.46 -25.84 -15.08
C LEU A 283 3.53 -26.33 -14.10
N ARG A 284 4.80 -26.00 -14.35
CA ARG A 284 5.90 -26.29 -13.41
C ARG A 284 5.74 -25.57 -12.07
N LEU A 285 5.20 -24.35 -12.07
CA LEU A 285 4.92 -23.63 -10.83
C LEU A 285 3.81 -24.34 -10.03
N PHE A 286 2.76 -24.83 -10.70
CA PHE A 286 1.67 -25.57 -10.06
C PHE A 286 2.11 -26.89 -9.45
N GLN A 287 3.06 -27.58 -10.09
CA GLN A 287 3.70 -28.78 -9.50
C GLN A 287 4.40 -28.48 -8.17
N CYS A 288 4.90 -27.26 -7.99
CA CYS A 288 5.51 -26.80 -6.73
C CYS A 288 4.48 -26.26 -5.72
N THR A 289 3.21 -26.10 -6.09
CA THR A 289 2.15 -25.54 -5.24
C THR A 289 0.93 -26.46 -5.19
N PRO A 290 1.04 -27.67 -4.60
CA PRO A 290 -0.06 -28.64 -4.56
C PRO A 290 -1.27 -28.16 -3.74
N HIS A 291 -1.11 -27.12 -2.93
CA HIS A 291 -2.17 -26.52 -2.10
C HIS A 291 -2.85 -25.31 -2.75
N LEU A 292 -2.53 -24.99 -4.00
CA LEU A 292 -3.10 -23.83 -4.68
C LEU A 292 -4.60 -24.05 -4.94
N THR A 293 -5.45 -23.28 -4.26
CA THR A 293 -6.91 -23.33 -4.38
C THR A 293 -7.47 -22.22 -5.26
N THR A 294 -6.72 -21.13 -5.42
CA THR A 294 -7.19 -19.94 -6.14
C THR A 294 -6.11 -19.42 -7.06
N LEU A 295 -6.42 -19.42 -8.36
CA LEU A 295 -5.59 -18.85 -9.41
C LEU A 295 -6.33 -17.65 -10.02
N GLY A 296 -5.85 -16.45 -9.73
CA GLY A 296 -6.35 -15.22 -10.34
C GLY A 296 -5.49 -14.86 -11.54
N ILE A 297 -6.11 -14.74 -12.71
CA ILE A 297 -5.42 -14.33 -13.93
C ILE A 297 -6.12 -13.07 -14.46
N ARG A 298 -5.36 -12.00 -14.70
CA ARG A 298 -5.88 -10.80 -15.37
C ARG A 298 -5.17 -10.61 -16.70
N TYR A 299 -5.72 -9.76 -17.58
CA TYR A 299 -5.12 -9.31 -18.85
C TYR A 299 -4.54 -10.37 -19.81
N TRP A 300 -4.92 -11.64 -19.69
CA TRP A 300 -4.52 -12.68 -20.64
C TRP A 300 -5.39 -12.70 -21.88
N SER A 301 -4.79 -13.06 -23.01
CA SER A 301 -5.56 -13.28 -24.22
C SER A 301 -6.36 -14.59 -24.13
N SER A 302 -7.53 -14.63 -24.77
CA SER A 302 -8.39 -15.83 -24.83
C SER A 302 -7.65 -17.09 -25.34
N PRO A 303 -6.78 -17.01 -26.37
CA PRO A 303 -6.01 -18.18 -26.83
C PRO A 303 -5.04 -18.75 -25.78
N GLU A 304 -4.40 -17.90 -24.97
CA GLU A 304 -3.46 -18.32 -23.92
C GLU A 304 -4.17 -19.00 -22.76
N LEU A 305 -5.29 -18.42 -22.31
CA LEU A 305 -6.16 -19.06 -21.32
C LEU A 305 -6.66 -20.42 -21.82
N SER A 306 -7.06 -20.51 -23.08
CA SER A 306 -7.52 -21.77 -23.68
C SER A 306 -6.42 -22.83 -23.76
N LYS A 307 -5.14 -22.44 -23.92
CA LYS A 307 -4.00 -23.37 -23.86
C LYS A 307 -3.74 -23.84 -22.44
N LEU A 308 -3.75 -22.92 -21.47
CA LEU A 308 -3.55 -23.23 -20.05
C LEU A 308 -4.63 -24.18 -19.53
N CYS A 309 -5.91 -23.89 -19.79
CA CYS A 309 -7.01 -24.75 -19.36
C CYS A 309 -6.93 -26.16 -19.96
N ARG A 310 -6.49 -26.29 -21.22
CA ARG A 310 -6.28 -27.61 -21.85
C ARG A 310 -5.15 -28.38 -21.17
N ALA A 311 -4.01 -27.73 -20.94
CA ALA A 311 -2.89 -28.38 -20.27
C ALA A 311 -3.24 -28.81 -18.83
N LEU A 312 -3.99 -27.98 -18.10
CA LEU A 312 -4.50 -28.34 -16.77
C LEU A 312 -5.49 -29.50 -16.79
N ALA A 313 -6.26 -29.67 -17.86
CA ALA A 313 -7.20 -30.78 -18.02
C ALA A 313 -6.51 -32.10 -18.43
N GLU A 314 -5.31 -32.03 -19.00
CA GLU A 314 -4.50 -33.20 -19.39
C GLU A 314 -3.64 -33.73 -18.23
N ASP A 315 -3.23 -32.87 -17.29
CA ASP A 315 -2.38 -33.20 -16.14
C ASP A 315 -3.14 -33.58 -14.86
N LEU A 316 -4.48 -33.46 -14.83
CA LEU A 316 -5.37 -33.84 -13.71
C LEU A 316 -6.10 -35.16 -13.98
#